data_AF-A0A2H5ZHY4-F1
#
_entry.id   AF-A0A2H5ZHY4-F1
#
_cell.length_a   1.000
_cell.length_b   1.000
_cell.length_c   1.000
_cell.angle_alpha   90.00
_cell.angle_beta   90.00
_cell.angle_gamma   90.00
#
_symmetry.space_group_name_H-M   'P 1'
#
loop_
_entity.id
_entity.type
_entity.pdbx_description
1 polymer ?
#
loop_
_entity_poly.entity_id
_entity_poly.type
_entity_poly.pdbx_seq_one_letter_code
_entity_poly.pdbx_strand_id
1 'polypeptide(L)'
;MYSPSPKAKRIEVRFPDPTANGYLAFAAMLMAGLDGIQKRISPGDPLDKDIYSLTPEELKDVPSMPASLEEALDNLKKDHEFLLQGDVFTEDVIETWIEYKMANEVNAMRLRPHPWEFALYFDS
;
A
#
# COMPACT_ATOMS: atom_id res chain seq x y z
N MET A 1 -26.29 -3.31 -2.44
CA MET A 1 -27.33 -2.42 -3.00
C MET A 1 -26.62 -1.30 -3.76
N TYR A 2 -26.65 -1.32 -5.08
CA TYR A 2 -26.07 -0.25 -5.91
C TYR A 2 -27.12 0.85 -6.11
N SER A 3 -26.77 2.09 -5.81
CA SER A 3 -27.66 3.25 -6.04
C SER A 3 -27.51 3.71 -7.49
N PRO A 4 -28.61 3.91 -8.25
CA PRO A 4 -28.55 4.45 -9.61
C PRO A 4 -28.20 5.95 -9.63
N SER A 5 -28.22 6.63 -8.48
CA SER A 5 -27.94 8.06 -8.39
C SER A 5 -26.49 8.36 -8.77
N PRO A 6 -26.24 9.26 -9.74
CA PRO A 6 -24.88 9.73 -10.04
C PRO A 6 -24.15 10.30 -8.83
N LYS A 7 -24.87 10.88 -7.86
CA LYS A 7 -24.30 11.45 -6.63
C LYS A 7 -23.76 10.39 -5.65
N ALA A 8 -24.12 9.12 -5.83
CA ALA A 8 -23.67 8.02 -4.98
C ALA A 8 -22.49 7.25 -5.57
N LYS A 9 -22.11 7.53 -6.83
CA LYS A 9 -21.00 6.87 -7.52
C LYS A 9 -19.68 7.26 -6.86
N ARG A 10 -18.92 6.25 -6.45
CA ARG A 10 -17.60 6.39 -5.81
C ARG A 10 -16.81 5.10 -5.98
N ILE A 11 -15.51 5.19 -5.76
CA ILE A 11 -14.63 4.04 -5.55
C ILE A 11 -14.41 3.91 -4.05
N GLU A 12 -14.49 2.69 -3.53
CA GLU A 12 -14.12 2.39 -2.15
C GLU A 12 -12.74 1.73 -2.15
N VAL A 13 -11.76 2.42 -1.57
CA VAL A 13 -10.40 1.91 -1.41
C VAL A 13 -10.31 1.24 -0.04
N ARG A 14 -10.09 -0.08 -0.01
CA ARG A 14 -10.30 -0.92 1.19
C ARG A 14 -9.01 -1.33 1.93
N PHE A 15 -7.85 -1.08 1.33
CA PHE A 15 -6.55 -1.45 1.89
C PHE A 15 -6.00 -0.51 2.98
N PRO A 16 -6.38 0.79 3.11
CA PRO A 16 -5.91 1.62 4.21
C PRO A 16 -6.49 1.19 5.56
N ASP A 17 -5.70 1.35 6.62
CA ASP A 17 -6.08 1.06 8.01
C ASP A 17 -5.80 2.28 8.92
N PRO A 18 -6.34 2.35 10.16
CA PRO A 18 -6.25 3.53 11.01
C PRO A 18 -4.87 3.75 11.66
N THR A 19 -3.86 2.91 11.39
CA THR A 19 -2.47 3.17 11.79
C THR A 19 -1.81 4.25 10.91
N ALA A 20 -2.38 4.53 9.73
CA ALA A 20 -1.91 5.58 8.84
C ALA A 20 -2.29 6.98 9.37
N ASN A 21 -1.45 7.96 9.03
CA ASN A 21 -1.84 9.36 9.18
C ASN A 21 -2.88 9.71 8.11
N GLY A 22 -4.13 9.98 8.51
CA GLY A 22 -5.24 10.24 7.59
C GLY A 22 -4.99 11.40 6.61
N TYR A 23 -4.23 12.43 7.01
CA TYR A 23 -3.86 13.53 6.12
C TYR A 23 -2.96 13.04 4.98
N LEU A 24 -1.92 12.26 5.31
CA LEU A 24 -0.99 11.73 4.33
C LEU A 24 -1.64 10.67 3.45
N ALA A 25 -2.45 9.79 4.03
CA ALA A 25 -3.14 8.72 3.31
C ALA A 25 -4.11 9.27 2.27
N PHE A 26 -4.95 10.23 2.64
CA PHE A 26 -5.90 10.85 1.69
C PHE A 26 -5.18 11.66 0.61
N ALA A 27 -4.12 12.41 0.97
CA ALA A 27 -3.32 13.14 0.00
C ALA A 27 -2.65 12.18 -1.00
N ALA A 28 -1.97 11.13 -0.53
CA ALA A 28 -1.30 10.17 -1.40
C ALA A 28 -2.26 9.44 -2.34
N MET A 29 -3.45 9.02 -1.85
CA MET A 29 -4.47 8.39 -2.69
C MET A 29 -5.03 9.34 -3.75
N LEU A 30 -5.22 10.62 -3.40
CA LEU A 30 -5.67 11.62 -4.38
C LEU A 30 -4.61 11.83 -5.46
N MET A 31 -3.33 11.98 -5.08
CA MET A 31 -2.23 12.14 -6.02
C MET A 31 -2.09 10.95 -6.97
N ALA A 32 -2.17 9.71 -6.46
CA ALA A 32 -2.16 8.50 -7.27
C ALA A 32 -3.34 8.46 -8.27
N GLY A 33 -4.54 8.85 -7.83
CA GLY A 33 -5.71 8.92 -8.70
C GLY A 33 -5.57 9.98 -9.80
N LEU A 34 -5.02 11.15 -9.47
CA LEU A 34 -4.76 12.22 -10.44
C LEU A 34 -3.71 11.82 -11.47
N ASP A 35 -2.63 11.16 -11.04
CA ASP A 35 -1.59 10.63 -11.93
C ASP A 35 -2.18 9.63 -12.95
N GLY A 36 -3.01 8.70 -12.47
CA GLY A 36 -3.72 7.76 -13.32
C GLY A 36 -4.60 8.43 -14.37
N ILE A 37 -5.30 9.52 -14.01
CA ILE A 37 -6.12 10.31 -14.94
C ILE A 37 -5.23 11.01 -15.98
N GLN A 38 -4.15 11.66 -15.56
CA GLN A 38 -3.26 12.42 -16.44
C GLN A 38 -2.54 11.52 -17.45
N LYS A 39 -2.02 10.39 -16.99
CA LYS A 39 -1.33 9.39 -17.82
C LYS A 39 -2.28 8.45 -18.56
N ARG A 40 -3.59 8.54 -18.32
CA ARG A 40 -4.63 7.66 -18.89
C ARG A 40 -4.34 6.18 -18.62
N ILE A 41 -3.94 5.87 -17.40
CA ILE A 41 -3.61 4.50 -16.97
C ILE A 41 -4.88 3.65 -17.01
N SER A 42 -4.81 2.52 -17.71
CA SER A 42 -5.86 1.50 -17.65
C SER A 42 -5.70 0.68 -16.38
N PRO A 43 -6.74 0.54 -15.53
CA PRO A 43 -6.68 -0.32 -14.35
C PRO A 43 -6.77 -1.82 -14.68
N GLY A 44 -6.91 -2.17 -15.97
CA GLY A 44 -7.20 -3.53 -16.42
C GLY A 44 -8.67 -3.91 -16.25
N ASP A 45 -8.96 -5.18 -16.52
CA ASP A 45 -10.31 -5.73 -16.37
C ASP A 45 -10.62 -5.99 -14.89
N PRO A 46 -11.87 -5.75 -14.43
CA PRO A 46 -12.27 -6.03 -13.06
C PRO A 46 -12.24 -7.55 -12.80
N LEU A 47 -11.78 -7.92 -11.60
CA LEU A 47 -11.82 -9.31 -11.14
C LEU A 47 -13.13 -9.56 -10.37
N ASP A 48 -14.16 -10.02 -11.07
CA ASP A 48 -15.48 -10.36 -10.49
C ASP A 48 -15.54 -11.79 -9.91
N LYS A 49 -14.41 -12.30 -9.39
CA LYS A 49 -14.31 -13.61 -8.72
C LYS A 49 -14.03 -13.41 -7.24
N ASP A 50 -14.46 -14.36 -6.41
CA ASP A 50 -13.99 -14.42 -5.02
C ASP A 50 -12.51 -14.84 -5.00
N ILE A 51 -11.63 -13.90 -4.66
CA ILE A 51 -10.19 -14.10 -4.62
C ILE A 51 -9.75 -15.21 -3.64
N TYR A 52 -10.55 -15.49 -2.60
CA TYR A 52 -10.25 -16.58 -1.66
C TYR A 52 -10.52 -17.97 -2.21
N SER A 53 -11.30 -18.04 -3.30
CA SER A 53 -11.65 -19.30 -3.97
C SER A 53 -10.75 -19.65 -5.15
N LEU A 54 -9.81 -18.76 -5.51
CA LEU A 54 -8.90 -18.94 -6.64
C LEU A 54 -7.80 -19.95 -6.30
N THR A 55 -7.39 -20.74 -7.29
CA THR A 55 -6.25 -21.65 -7.11
C THR A 55 -4.93 -20.87 -7.09
N PRO A 56 -3.82 -21.45 -6.56
CA PRO A 56 -2.51 -20.82 -6.62
C PRO A 56 -2.08 -20.43 -8.04
N GLU A 57 -2.45 -21.23 -9.05
CA GLU A 57 -2.20 -20.91 -10.46
C GLU A 57 -2.97 -19.69 -10.93
N GLU A 58 -4.25 -19.54 -10.54
CA GLU A 58 -5.07 -18.36 -10.88
C GLU A 58 -4.61 -17.11 -10.12
N LEU A 59 -4.09 -17.25 -8.90
CA LEU A 59 -3.59 -16.14 -8.09
C LEU A 59 -2.24 -15.58 -8.56
N LYS A 60 -1.45 -16.38 -9.29
CA LYS A 60 -0.11 -16.00 -9.73
C LYS A 60 -0.11 -14.71 -10.58
N ASP A 61 -1.16 -14.51 -11.37
CA ASP A 61 -1.29 -13.36 -12.27
C ASP A 61 -2.03 -12.18 -11.60
N VAL A 62 -2.47 -12.33 -10.35
CA VAL A 62 -3.15 -11.27 -9.59
C VAL A 62 -2.10 -10.48 -8.80
N PRO A 63 -1.92 -9.17 -9.06
CA PRO A 63 -1.02 -8.34 -8.27
C PRO A 63 -1.42 -8.34 -6.78
N SER A 64 -0.44 -8.51 -5.89
CA SER A 64 -0.65 -8.46 -4.44
C SER A 64 -0.14 -7.17 -3.84
N MET A 65 -0.65 -6.83 -2.65
CA MET A 65 -0.05 -5.79 -1.82
C MET A 65 1.36 -6.21 -1.36
N PRO A 66 2.24 -5.27 -1.01
CA PRO A 66 3.52 -5.58 -0.37
C PRO A 66 3.32 -6.47 0.86
N ALA A 67 4.19 -7.46 1.03
CA ALA A 67 4.11 -8.43 2.13
C ALA A 67 4.60 -7.86 3.47
N SER A 68 5.29 -6.71 3.44
CA SER A 68 5.82 -6.05 4.63
C SER A 68 5.86 -4.52 4.49
N LEU A 69 5.98 -3.83 5.62
CA LEU A 69 6.21 -2.39 5.63
C LEU A 69 7.53 -2.02 4.93
N GLU A 70 8.60 -2.80 5.09
CA GLU A 70 9.86 -2.57 4.39
C GLU A 70 9.67 -2.58 2.87
N GLU A 71 8.99 -3.59 2.34
CA GLU A 71 8.73 -3.69 0.91
C GLU A 71 7.87 -2.51 0.40
N ALA A 72 6.88 -2.08 1.19
CA ALA A 72 6.09 -0.89 0.87
C ALA A 72 6.94 0.39 0.83
N LEU A 73 7.87 0.56 1.77
CA LEU A 73 8.81 1.69 1.81
C LEU A 73 9.79 1.66 0.63
N ASP A 74 10.28 0.47 0.25
CA ASP A 74 11.14 0.30 -0.92
C ASP A 74 10.41 0.64 -2.23
N ASN A 75 9.13 0.27 -2.35
CA ASN A 75 8.32 0.62 -3.50
C ASN A 75 8.04 2.14 -3.53
N LEU A 76 7.73 2.76 -2.39
CA LEU A 76 7.61 4.22 -2.28
C LEU A 76 8.91 4.91 -2.72
N LYS A 77 10.07 4.42 -2.27
CA LYS A 77 11.37 4.98 -2.66
C LYS A 77 11.61 4.91 -4.17
N LYS A 78 11.21 3.81 -4.81
CA LYS A 78 11.39 3.59 -6.25
C LYS A 78 10.39 4.36 -7.12
N ASP A 79 9.19 4.61 -6.61
CA ASP A 79 8.10 5.23 -7.37
C ASP A 79 7.30 6.21 -6.49
N HIS A 80 7.77 7.45 -6.42
CA HIS A 80 7.08 8.53 -5.71
C HIS A 80 6.98 9.83 -6.52
N GLU A 81 7.36 9.83 -7.80
CA GLU A 81 7.32 11.04 -8.64
C GLU A 81 5.91 11.64 -8.75
N PHE A 82 4.88 10.79 -8.67
CA PHE A 82 3.49 11.23 -8.69
C PHE A 82 3.10 12.04 -7.44
N LEU A 83 3.79 11.84 -6.31
CA LEU A 83 3.54 12.58 -5.06
C LEU A 83 4.15 13.99 -5.11
N LEU A 84 5.23 14.17 -5.89
CA LEU A 84 5.96 15.44 -5.99
C LEU A 84 5.23 16.49 -6.86
N GLN A 85 4.16 16.10 -7.56
CA GLN A 85 3.45 17.01 -8.46
C GLN A 85 2.81 18.17 -7.67
N GLY A 86 3.11 19.40 -8.06
CA GLY A 86 2.54 20.60 -7.45
C GLY A 86 3.00 20.86 -6.01
N ASP A 87 4.16 20.32 -5.62
CA ASP A 87 4.76 20.48 -4.29
C ASP A 87 3.83 20.00 -3.15
N VAL A 88 2.94 19.04 -3.44
CA VAL A 88 2.02 18.46 -2.45
C VAL A 88 2.79 17.64 -1.43
N PHE A 89 3.72 16.81 -1.91
CA PHE A 89 4.79 16.22 -1.11
C PHE A 89 6.11 16.76 -1.62
N THR A 90 7.07 16.95 -0.71
CA THR A 90 8.45 17.26 -1.05
C THR A 90 9.31 16.01 -0.90
N GLU A 91 10.43 15.98 -1.62
CA GLU A 91 11.42 14.90 -1.52
C GLU A 91 11.89 14.72 -0.07
N ASP A 92 12.12 15.82 0.65
CA ASP A 92 12.52 15.80 2.07
C ASP A 92 11.51 15.08 2.97
N VAL A 93 10.20 15.28 2.76
CA VAL A 93 9.15 14.65 3.58
C VAL A 93 9.12 13.15 3.29
N ILE A 94 9.29 12.75 2.04
CA ILE A 94 9.26 11.34 1.63
C ILE A 94 10.49 10.61 2.19
N GLU A 95 11.68 11.18 2.03
CA GLU A 95 12.91 10.63 2.59
C GLU A 95 12.83 10.51 4.12
N THR A 96 12.43 11.59 4.79
CA THR A 96 12.26 11.61 6.26
C THR A 96 11.24 10.56 6.71
N TRP A 97 10.14 10.38 5.97
CA TRP A 97 9.13 9.38 6.28
C TRP A 97 9.67 7.96 6.17
N ILE A 98 10.40 7.66 5.09
CA ILE A 98 11.03 6.35 4.87
C ILE A 98 12.03 6.06 5.98
N GLU A 99 12.93 7.00 6.28
CA GLU A 99 13.93 6.85 7.34
C GLU A 99 13.29 6.63 8.70
N TYR A 100 12.29 7.44 9.05
CA TYR A 100 11.57 7.33 10.31
C TYR A 100 10.89 5.96 10.45
N LYS A 101 10.18 5.49 9.42
CA LYS A 101 9.49 4.20 9.45
C LYS A 101 10.47 3.02 9.49
N MET A 102 11.58 3.13 8.75
CA MET A 102 12.62 2.10 8.76
C MET A 102 13.27 1.98 10.15
N ALA A 103 13.64 3.09 10.76
CA ALA A 103 14.30 3.10 12.07
C ALA A 103 13.36 2.69 13.21
N ASN A 104 12.16 3.26 13.26
CA ASN A 104 11.29 3.16 14.43
C ASN A 104 10.29 1.99 14.38
N GLU A 105 10.01 1.43 13.21
CA GLU A 105 9.03 0.35 13.06
C GLU A 105 9.68 -0.93 12.50
N VAL A 106 10.30 -0.85 11.32
CA VAL A 106 10.89 -2.02 10.67
C VAL A 106 12.07 -2.59 11.47
N ASN A 107 13.09 -1.78 11.72
CA ASN A 107 14.28 -2.21 12.45
C ASN A 107 13.97 -2.49 13.91
N ALA A 108 13.02 -1.75 14.50
CA ALA A 108 12.54 -2.05 15.84
C ALA A 108 11.99 -3.48 15.92
N MET A 109 11.14 -3.91 14.99
CA MET A 109 10.63 -5.27 15.00
C MET A 109 11.71 -6.31 14.66
N ARG A 110 12.51 -6.07 13.61
CA ARG A 110 13.50 -7.03 13.11
C ARG A 110 14.56 -7.43 14.13
N LEU A 111 14.98 -6.52 14.99
CA LEU A 111 16.07 -6.75 15.96
C LEU A 111 15.62 -7.51 17.22
N ARG A 112 14.35 -7.92 17.30
CA ARG A 112 13.79 -8.60 18.47
C ARG A 112 13.36 -10.02 18.08
N PRO A 113 13.87 -11.06 18.75
CA PRO A 113 13.37 -12.41 18.55
C PRO A 113 11.86 -12.48 18.76
N HIS A 114 11.14 -13.05 17.80
CA HIS A 114 9.70 -13.23 17.93
C HIS A 114 9.41 -14.40 18.88
N PRO A 115 8.39 -14.34 19.76
CA PRO A 115 8.09 -15.44 20.69
C PRO A 115 7.88 -16.80 20.01
N TRP A 116 7.39 -16.81 18.77
CA TRP A 116 7.24 -18.03 17.97
C TRP A 116 8.57 -18.67 17.57
N GLU A 117 9.66 -17.91 17.47
CA GLU A 117 10.99 -18.47 17.19
C GLU A 117 11.47 -19.38 18.33
N PHE A 118 11.07 -19.11 19.57
CA PHE A 118 11.35 -20.03 20.68
C PHE A 118 10.62 -21.37 20.47
N ALA A 119 9.36 -21.34 20.03
CA ALA A 119 8.62 -22.57 19.74
C ALA A 119 9.24 -23.37 18.59
N LEU A 120 9.91 -22.70 17.64
CA LEU A 120 10.55 -23.33 16.49
C LEU A 120 11.98 -23.83 16.77
N TYR A 121 12.76 -23.06 17.55
CA TYR A 121 14.22 -23.18 17.56
C TYR A 121 14.85 -23.35 18.95
N PHE A 122 14.07 -23.31 20.05
CA PHE A 122 14.65 -23.32 21.40
C PHE A 122 15.41 -24.63 21.73
N ASP A 123 14.88 -25.78 21.30
CA ASP A 123 15.45 -27.12 21.55
C ASP A 123 16.04 -27.76 20.28
N SER A 124 16.33 -26.96 19.25
CA SER A 124 16.92 -27.45 17.99
C SER A 124 18.37 -27.89 18.12
#